data_AF-A0A8B8MQC9-F1
#
_entry.id   AF-A0A8B8MQC9-F1
#
_cell.length_a   1.000
_cell.length_b   1.000
_cell.length_c   1.000
_cell.angle_alpha   90.00
_cell.angle_beta   90.00
_cell.angle_gamma   90.00
#
_symmetry.space_group_name_H-M   'P 1'
#
loop_
_entity.id
_entity.type
_entity.pdbx_description
1 polymer ?
#
loop_
_entity_poly.entity_id
_entity_poly.type
_entity_poly.pdbx_seq_one_letter_code
_entity_poly.pdbx_strand_id
1 'polypeptide(L)'
;MAQMWPDLIAKAKGGVDYDFSGRYDLVSFVKEIQAQGLYAWLRIGPFVESESTYGYVLQFQFYMQNLTTNIVNLMKSEGLYASQGGPIILSQAAPNYRFDPQINACNGMRCRETFPGPNSPGKPATQTEDWTSLWERPMEAMMSKTSPWRAKLC
;
A
#
# COMPACT_ATOMS: atom_id res chain seq x y z
N MET A 1 33.40 -9.05 -19.68
CA MET A 1 33.33 -7.77 -18.95
C MET A 1 32.33 -6.85 -19.64
N ALA A 2 31.05 -6.87 -19.27
CA ALA A 2 30.08 -5.83 -19.67
C ALA A 2 28.70 -6.12 -19.05
N GLN A 3 28.41 -5.60 -17.86
CA GLN A 3 27.02 -5.45 -17.40
C GLN A 3 26.84 -4.37 -16.32
N MET A 4 27.84 -3.53 -16.09
CA MET A 4 27.79 -2.53 -15.01
C MET A 4 27.26 -1.18 -15.49
N TRP A 5 27.45 -0.86 -16.77
CA TRP A 5 27.14 0.46 -17.33
C TRP A 5 25.65 0.81 -17.38
N PRO A 6 24.72 -0.08 -17.82
CA PRO A 6 23.29 0.21 -17.77
C PRO A 6 22.78 0.43 -16.35
N ASP A 7 23.28 -0.39 -15.42
CA ASP A 7 22.94 -0.39 -14.00
C ASP A 7 23.43 0.88 -13.29
N LEU A 8 24.67 1.30 -13.58
CA LEU A 8 25.23 2.56 -13.08
C LEU A 8 24.53 3.78 -13.68
N ILE A 9 24.11 3.73 -14.95
CA ILE A 9 23.34 4.80 -15.59
C ILE A 9 21.93 4.90 -14.99
N ALA A 10 21.29 3.78 -14.65
CA ALA A 10 20.00 3.75 -13.96
C ALA A 10 20.09 4.32 -12.53
N LYS A 11 21.14 3.92 -11.78
CA LYS A 11 21.43 4.43 -10.43
C LYS A 11 21.82 5.91 -10.44
N ALA A 12 22.58 6.37 -11.43
CA ALA A 12 22.99 7.77 -11.58
C ALA A 12 21.83 8.71 -12.00
N LYS A 13 20.77 8.18 -12.61
CA LYS A 13 19.54 8.92 -12.96
C LYS A 13 18.57 9.07 -11.77
N GLY A 14 18.94 8.62 -10.57
CA GLY A 14 18.10 8.67 -9.37
C GLY A 14 17.01 7.59 -9.33
N GLY A 15 17.12 6.54 -10.14
CA GLY A 15 16.21 5.40 -10.09
C GLY A 15 16.48 4.56 -8.85
N VAL A 16 15.49 4.48 -7.96
CA VAL A 16 15.43 3.39 -6.97
C VAL A 16 15.18 2.11 -7.73
N ASP A 17 16.04 1.11 -7.55
CA ASP A 17 15.85 -0.22 -8.09
C ASP A 17 14.89 -1.00 -7.19
N TYR A 18 13.87 -1.62 -7.77
CA TYR A 18 12.82 -2.33 -7.03
C TYR A 18 12.96 -3.82 -7.29
N ASP A 19 13.11 -4.60 -6.22
CA ASP A 19 13.15 -6.06 -6.33
C ASP A 19 11.72 -6.63 -6.38
N PHE A 20 11.34 -7.15 -7.55
CA PHE A 20 10.10 -7.90 -7.79
C PHE A 20 10.37 -9.37 -8.06
N SER A 21 11.43 -9.94 -7.46
CA SER A 21 11.80 -11.35 -7.65
C SER A 21 11.36 -12.25 -6.48
N GLY A 22 11.26 -13.55 -6.75
CA GLY A 22 10.93 -14.56 -5.75
C GLY A 22 9.62 -14.25 -5.02
N ARG A 23 9.68 -14.11 -3.68
CA ARG A 23 8.49 -13.80 -2.86
C ARG A 23 7.97 -12.37 -3.03
N TYR A 24 8.71 -11.51 -3.73
CA TYR A 24 8.34 -10.12 -3.99
C TYR A 24 7.74 -9.92 -5.39
N ASP A 25 7.57 -11.00 -6.16
CA ASP A 25 6.92 -10.95 -7.47
C ASP A 25 5.40 -10.75 -7.34
N LEU A 26 5.03 -9.46 -7.29
CA LEU A 26 3.65 -9.03 -7.19
C LEU A 26 2.81 -9.43 -8.42
N VAL A 27 3.41 -9.43 -9.61
CA VAL A 27 2.68 -9.75 -10.86
C VAL A 27 2.25 -11.20 -10.84
N SER A 28 3.19 -12.11 -10.53
CA SER A 28 2.89 -13.54 -10.43
C SER A 28 1.83 -13.82 -9.35
N PHE A 29 1.92 -13.15 -8.21
CA PHE A 29 0.92 -13.30 -7.15
C PHE A 29 -0.49 -12.87 -7.60
N VAL A 30 -0.62 -11.72 -8.27
CA VAL A 30 -1.92 -11.25 -8.75
C VAL A 30 -2.47 -12.14 -9.88
N LYS A 31 -1.62 -12.66 -10.76
CA LYS A 31 -2.03 -13.64 -11.78
C LYS A 31 -2.55 -14.93 -11.16
N GLU A 32 -1.96 -15.38 -10.05
CA GLU A 32 -2.45 -16.54 -9.32
C GLU A 32 -3.85 -16.29 -8.72
N ILE A 33 -4.09 -15.10 -8.16
CA ILE A 33 -5.43 -14.69 -7.72
C ILE A 33 -6.44 -14.79 -8.87
N GLN A 34 -6.08 -14.30 -10.05
CA GLN A 34 -6.91 -14.39 -11.25
C GLN A 34 -7.17 -15.84 -11.67
N ALA A 35 -6.14 -16.70 -11.65
CA ALA A 35 -6.25 -18.11 -12.01
C ALA A 35 -7.22 -18.87 -11.09
N GLN A 36 -7.32 -18.47 -9.83
CA GLN A 36 -8.27 -19.01 -8.86
C GLN A 36 -9.67 -18.38 -8.95
N GLY A 37 -9.90 -17.45 -9.89
CA GLY A 37 -11.19 -16.78 -10.07
C GLY A 37 -11.53 -15.77 -8.97
N LEU A 38 -10.53 -15.28 -8.23
CA LEU A 38 -10.69 -14.31 -7.17
C LEU A 38 -10.42 -12.89 -7.66
N TYR A 39 -10.90 -11.90 -6.90
CA TYR A 39 -10.60 -10.48 -7.12
C TYR A 39 -9.60 -9.97 -6.08
N ALA A 40 -8.86 -8.94 -6.45
CA ALA A 40 -7.87 -8.30 -5.60
C ALA A 40 -8.24 -6.85 -5.26
N TRP A 41 -8.05 -6.49 -3.99
CA TRP A 41 -7.92 -5.10 -3.54
C TRP A 41 -6.44 -4.80 -3.32
N LEU A 42 -5.84 -3.99 -4.19
CA LEU A 42 -4.43 -3.64 -4.12
C LEU A 42 -4.18 -2.38 -3.27
N ARG A 43 -3.69 -2.54 -2.04
CA ARG A 43 -3.31 -1.44 -1.15
C ARG A 43 -1.84 -1.06 -1.37
N ILE A 44 -1.59 -0.14 -2.30
CA ILE A 44 -0.24 0.21 -2.78
C ILE A 44 0.53 1.07 -1.76
N GLY A 45 -0.20 1.85 -0.96
CA GLY A 45 0.40 2.92 -0.18
C GLY A 45 0.54 4.19 -1.03
N PRO A 46 1.32 5.18 -0.60
CA PRO A 46 2.65 4.97 -0.07
C PRO A 46 2.81 4.62 1.40
N PHE A 47 1.80 4.83 2.23
CA PHE A 47 1.88 4.43 3.62
C PHE A 47 0.82 3.38 3.89
N VAL A 48 1.27 2.16 4.20
CA VAL A 48 0.41 0.98 4.36
C VAL A 48 0.16 0.67 5.84
N GLU A 49 0.88 1.32 6.77
CA GLU A 49 0.72 1.17 8.24
C GLU A 49 0.70 -0.28 8.75
N SER A 50 1.32 -1.22 8.02
CA SER A 50 1.33 -2.66 8.29
C SER A 50 2.34 -3.08 9.38
N GLU A 51 2.47 -2.28 10.44
CA GLU A 51 3.38 -2.53 11.58
C GLU A 51 4.85 -2.72 11.18
N SER A 52 5.25 -2.21 10.01
CA SER A 52 6.59 -2.35 9.45
C SER A 52 7.57 -1.36 10.07
N THR A 53 8.85 -1.75 10.12
CA THR A 53 9.96 -1.09 10.84
C THR A 53 10.16 0.40 10.53
N TYR A 54 9.63 0.91 9.41
CA TYR A 54 9.81 2.30 8.96
C TYR A 54 8.54 2.96 8.43
N GLY A 55 7.36 2.50 8.86
CA GLY A 55 6.18 3.34 8.69
C GLY A 55 6.40 4.70 9.35
N TYR A 56 5.99 5.86 8.82
CA TYR A 56 6.29 7.21 9.39
C TYR A 56 7.66 7.85 9.09
N VAL A 57 8.46 7.39 8.12
CA VAL A 57 9.62 8.21 7.66
C VAL A 57 9.14 9.33 6.73
N LEU A 58 8.97 10.54 7.28
CA LEU A 58 8.47 11.75 6.58
C LEU A 58 9.30 12.21 5.36
N GLN A 59 10.57 11.82 5.25
CA GLN A 59 11.43 12.17 4.10
C GLN A 59 11.16 11.34 2.83
N PHE A 60 10.28 10.35 2.89
CA PHE A 60 10.05 9.42 1.77
C PHE A 60 8.96 9.86 0.78
N GLN A 61 8.24 10.96 1.01
CA GLN A 61 7.04 11.32 0.21
C GLN A 61 7.26 11.36 -1.30
N PHE A 62 8.38 11.90 -1.81
CA PHE A 62 8.66 11.90 -3.27
C PHE A 62 9.02 10.51 -3.81
N TYR A 63 9.80 9.71 -3.06
CA TYR A 63 10.15 8.33 -3.44
C TYR A 63 8.91 7.42 -3.50
N MET A 64 8.05 7.61 -2.51
CA MET A 64 6.75 7.00 -2.38
C MET A 64 5.81 7.28 -3.54
N GLN A 65 5.94 8.47 -4.15
CA GLN A 65 5.16 8.80 -5.33
C GLN A 65 5.60 8.02 -6.57
N ASN A 66 6.92 7.91 -6.76
CA ASN A 66 7.50 7.14 -7.87
C ASN A 66 7.21 5.64 -7.72
N LEU A 67 7.30 5.10 -6.50
CA LEU A 67 6.93 3.70 -6.23
C LEU A 67 5.47 3.43 -6.58
N THR A 68 4.55 4.28 -6.13
CA THR A 68 3.12 4.12 -6.42
C THR A 68 2.86 4.15 -7.92
N THR A 69 3.47 5.11 -8.62
CA THR A 69 3.33 5.25 -10.08
C THR A 69 3.90 4.03 -10.81
N ASN A 70 5.06 3.52 -10.39
CA ASN A 70 5.67 2.34 -10.99
C ASN A 70 4.82 1.08 -10.79
N ILE A 71 4.30 0.84 -9.59
CA ILE A 71 3.41 -0.30 -9.34
C ILE A 71 2.14 -0.19 -10.19
N VAL A 72 1.50 0.97 -10.24
CA VAL A 72 0.29 1.18 -11.07
C VAL A 72 0.59 0.91 -12.54
N ASN A 73 1.71 1.44 -13.05
CA ASN A 73 2.09 1.24 -14.45
C ASN A 73 2.40 -0.23 -14.76
N LEU A 74 3.08 -0.94 -13.85
CA LEU A 74 3.34 -2.36 -13.97
C LEU A 74 2.05 -3.18 -14.02
N MET A 75 1.11 -2.92 -13.10
CA MET A 75 -0.19 -3.62 -13.09
C MET A 75 -0.99 -3.33 -14.36
N LYS A 76 -0.92 -2.11 -14.90
CA LYS A 76 -1.55 -1.73 -16.18
C LYS A 76 -0.89 -2.42 -17.38
N SER A 77 0.44 -2.49 -17.44
CA SER A 77 1.14 -3.12 -18.56
C SER A 77 0.89 -4.63 -18.61
N GLU A 78 0.66 -5.25 -17.46
CA GLU A 78 0.29 -6.67 -17.34
C GLU A 78 -1.22 -6.93 -17.51
N GLY A 79 -2.04 -5.90 -17.73
CA GLY A 79 -3.48 -6.05 -17.93
C GLY A 79 -4.26 -6.48 -16.68
N LEU A 80 -3.72 -6.23 -15.48
CA LEU A 80 -4.24 -6.80 -14.24
C LEU A 80 -5.40 -6.00 -13.61
N TYR A 81 -5.73 -4.83 -14.14
CA TYR A 81 -6.92 -4.09 -13.73
C TYR A 81 -8.19 -4.68 -14.34
N ALA A 82 -9.30 -4.66 -13.59
CA ALA A 82 -10.60 -5.16 -14.06
C ALA A 82 -11.09 -4.49 -15.34
N SER A 83 -10.76 -3.21 -15.56
CA SER A 83 -11.04 -2.50 -16.83
C SER A 83 -10.30 -3.09 -18.04
N GLN A 84 -9.26 -3.89 -17.80
CA GLN A 84 -8.45 -4.59 -18.81
C GLN A 84 -8.69 -6.12 -18.80
N GLY A 85 -9.65 -6.60 -17.99
CA GLY A 85 -9.95 -8.02 -17.82
C GLY A 85 -9.20 -8.73 -16.70
N GLY A 86 -8.40 -8.00 -15.90
CA GLY A 86 -7.66 -8.55 -14.77
C GLY A 86 -8.44 -8.59 -13.44
N PRO A 87 -7.85 -9.11 -12.36
CA PRO A 87 -8.53 -9.33 -11.08
C PRO A 87 -8.59 -8.10 -10.16
N ILE A 88 -7.82 -7.03 -10.42
CA ILE A 88 -7.75 -5.87 -9.52
C ILE A 88 -8.98 -4.98 -9.71
N ILE A 89 -9.85 -4.93 -8.68
CA ILE A 89 -11.10 -4.16 -8.70
C ILE A 89 -11.01 -2.83 -7.93
N LEU A 90 -10.09 -2.74 -6.96
CA LEU A 90 -9.86 -1.55 -6.16
C LEU A 90 -8.37 -1.34 -5.93
N SER A 91 -7.95 -0.08 -5.89
CA SER A 91 -6.60 0.31 -5.48
C SER A 91 -6.66 1.43 -4.45
N GLN A 92 -5.94 1.27 -3.35
CA GLN A 92 -5.80 2.31 -2.33
C GLN A 92 -4.44 3.00 -2.49
N ALA A 93 -4.48 4.32 -2.72
CA ALA A 93 -3.32 5.20 -2.72
C ALA A 93 -3.51 6.31 -1.66
N ALA A 94 -2.42 6.88 -1.16
CA ALA A 94 -2.47 7.93 -0.12
C ALA A 94 -3.27 9.17 -0.57
N PRO A 95 -3.83 9.94 0.38
CA PRO A 95 -4.78 11.03 0.11
C PRO A 95 -4.25 12.21 -0.73
N ASN A 96 -2.93 12.31 -0.94
CA ASN A 96 -2.34 13.33 -1.81
C ASN A 96 -2.49 13.02 -3.31
N TYR A 97 -2.97 11.83 -3.66
CA TYR A 97 -3.34 11.44 -5.01
C TYR A 97 -4.83 11.63 -5.23
N ARG A 98 -5.22 12.79 -5.76
CA ARG A 98 -6.61 13.08 -6.13
C ARG A 98 -6.97 12.35 -7.42
N PHE A 99 -7.38 11.09 -7.29
CA PHE A 99 -8.09 10.37 -8.33
C PHE A 99 -9.57 10.36 -7.95
N ASP A 100 -10.36 11.27 -8.53
CA ASP A 100 -11.80 11.22 -8.39
C ASP A 100 -12.40 10.23 -9.41
N PRO A 101 -13.38 9.40 -9.01
CA PRO A 101 -14.05 9.38 -7.70
C PRO A 101 -13.31 8.57 -6.62
N GLN A 102 -12.97 9.19 -5.48
CA GLN A 102 -12.37 8.51 -4.32
C GLN A 102 -13.45 8.02 -3.33
N ILE A 103 -13.42 6.75 -2.95
CA ILE A 103 -14.29 6.16 -1.91
C ILE A 103 -13.54 6.19 -0.56
N ASN A 104 -14.17 6.74 0.48
CA ASN A 104 -13.65 6.63 1.84
C ASN A 104 -13.99 5.26 2.44
N ALA A 105 -13.12 4.75 3.29
CA ALA A 105 -13.27 3.47 3.96
C ALA A 105 -13.04 3.60 5.48
N CYS A 106 -13.48 2.60 6.23
CA CYS A 106 -13.25 2.49 7.66
C CYS A 106 -12.18 1.43 7.99
N ASN A 107 -11.38 1.70 9.03
CA ASN A 107 -10.47 0.75 9.65
C ASN A 107 -10.82 0.60 11.14
N GLY A 108 -10.86 -0.62 11.63
CA GLY A 108 -11.01 -0.91 13.05
C GLY A 108 -12.10 -1.94 13.38
N MET A 109 -12.08 -2.42 14.62
CA MET A 109 -12.99 -3.49 15.10
C MET A 109 -14.47 -3.10 15.15
N ARG A 110 -14.79 -1.79 15.12
CA ARG A 110 -16.15 -1.27 15.38
C ARG A 110 -16.69 -0.40 14.25
N CYS A 111 -16.25 -0.64 13.02
CA CYS A 111 -16.69 0.14 11.85
C CYS A 111 -18.21 0.15 11.65
N ARG A 112 -18.93 -0.91 12.03
CA ARG A 112 -20.40 -0.94 11.97
C ARG A 112 -21.08 0.08 12.87
N GLU A 113 -20.39 0.55 13.91
CA GLU A 113 -20.93 1.47 14.92
C GLU A 113 -20.33 2.86 14.80
N THR A 114 -19.05 2.95 14.41
CA THR A 114 -18.28 4.20 14.40
C THR A 114 -18.18 4.86 13.03
N PHE A 115 -18.43 4.13 11.94
CA PHE A 115 -18.31 4.70 10.60
C PHE A 115 -19.55 5.52 10.25
N PRO A 116 -19.43 6.86 10.05
CA PRO A 116 -20.59 7.71 9.74
C PRO A 116 -21.17 7.45 8.34
N GLY A 117 -20.47 6.66 7.52
CA GLY A 117 -20.89 6.30 6.17
C GLY A 117 -20.00 6.89 5.07
N PRO A 118 -20.36 6.63 3.81
CA PRO A 118 -19.62 7.11 2.65
C PRO A 118 -19.70 8.63 2.51
N ASN A 119 -18.67 9.23 1.93
CA ASN A 119 -18.56 10.68 1.72
C ASN A 119 -19.49 11.23 0.61
N SER A 120 -20.31 10.38 0.00
CA SER A 120 -21.33 10.76 -0.98
C SER A 120 -22.43 9.68 -1.06
N PRO A 121 -23.70 10.03 -1.29
CA PRO A 121 -24.81 9.08 -1.37
C PRO A 121 -24.68 7.99 -2.45
N GLY A 122 -23.90 8.24 -3.51
CA GLY A 122 -23.69 7.29 -4.59
C GLY A 122 -22.51 6.33 -4.40
N LYS A 123 -21.82 6.40 -3.25
CA LYS A 123 -20.63 5.58 -2.97
C LYS A 123 -20.95 4.49 -1.94
N PRO A 124 -20.35 3.30 -2.07
CA PRO A 124 -20.55 2.23 -1.10
C PRO A 124 -19.85 2.55 0.23
N ALA A 125 -20.44 2.08 1.33
CA ALA A 125 -19.73 1.98 2.60
C ALA A 125 -18.76 0.80 2.52
N THR A 126 -17.46 1.04 2.77
CA THR A 126 -16.44 0.00 2.70
C THR A 126 -15.60 -0.03 3.98
N GLN A 127 -15.22 -1.23 4.40
CA GLN A 127 -14.29 -1.46 5.50
C GLN A 127 -13.02 -2.08 4.91
N THR A 128 -11.90 -1.37 5.05
CA THR A 128 -10.59 -1.79 4.51
C THR A 128 -9.83 -2.68 5.48
N GLU A 129 -10.05 -2.50 6.79
CA GLU A 129 -9.43 -3.30 7.83
C GLU A 129 -10.45 -3.65 8.90
N ASP A 130 -10.80 -4.93 8.96
CA ASP A 130 -11.55 -5.52 10.07
C ASP A 130 -10.56 -6.20 11.00
N TRP A 131 -10.15 -5.49 12.04
CA TRP A 131 -9.12 -5.99 12.95
C TRP A 131 -9.65 -7.18 13.73
N THR A 132 -9.00 -8.34 13.60
CA THR A 132 -9.35 -9.54 14.36
C THR A 132 -8.71 -9.57 15.74
N SER A 133 -7.63 -8.81 15.92
CA SER A 133 -6.86 -8.66 17.17
C SER A 133 -5.96 -7.42 17.08
N LEU A 134 -5.29 -7.09 18.18
CA LEU A 134 -4.26 -6.05 18.20
C LEU A 134 -2.88 -6.70 18.13
N TRP A 135 -1.94 -6.07 17.41
CA TRP A 135 -0.56 -6.53 17.36
C TRP A 135 0.11 -6.50 18.74
N GLU A 136 0.61 -7.65 19.18
CA GLU A 136 1.35 -7.78 20.43
C GLU A 136 2.83 -7.42 20.21
N ARG A 137 3.31 -6.38 20.90
CA ARG A 137 4.76 -6.10 20.95
C ARG A 137 5.38 -6.79 22.16
N PRO A 138 6.49 -7.54 22.00
CA PRO A 138 7.24 -8.07 23.12
C PRO A 138 7.62 -6.94 24.09
N MET A 139 7.45 -7.18 25.40
CA MET A 139 7.69 -6.20 26.47
C MET A 139 9.09 -5.55 26.39
N GLU A 140 10.10 -6.32 25.96
CA GLU A 140 11.48 -5.88 25.75
C GLU A 140 11.60 -4.77 24.68
N ALA A 141 10.71 -4.75 23.69
CA ALA A 141 10.66 -3.72 22.66
C ALA A 141 9.97 -2.42 23.12
N MET A 142 9.19 -2.45 24.22
CA MET A 142 8.59 -1.24 24.81
C MET A 142 9.58 -0.47 25.69
N MET A 143 10.50 -1.17 26.38
CA MET A 143 11.45 -0.53 27.31
C MET A 143 12.66 0.13 26.62
N SER A 144 12.98 -0.23 25.36
CA SER A 144 14.13 0.35 24.64
C SER A 144 13.84 1.68 23.93
N LYS A 145 12.61 2.19 24.00
CA LYS A 145 12.22 3.48 23.41
C LYS A 145 11.44 4.35 24.39
N THR A 146 12.12 4.85 25.42
CA THR A 146 11.80 6.18 25.97
C THR A 146 12.14 7.24 24.90
N SER A 147 11.30 7.33 23.88
CA SER A 147 11.25 8.52 23.01
C SER A 147 10.52 9.62 23.79
N PRO A 148 11.03 10.87 23.86
CA PRO A 148 10.45 11.94 24.69
C PRO A 148 9.03 12.40 24.31
N TRP A 149 8.41 11.81 23.28
CA TRP A 149 7.23 12.37 22.64
C TRP A 149 5.90 11.68 22.97
N ARG A 150 5.86 10.77 23.95
CA ARG A 150 4.59 10.28 24.52
C ARG A 150 4.15 11.14 25.71
N ALA A 151 3.75 12.36 25.42
CA ALA A 151 2.88 13.14 26.30
C ALA A 151 2.16 14.21 25.47
N LYS A 152 1.09 13.79 24.77
CA LYS A 152 -0.14 14.54 24.47
C LYS A 152 -0.86 13.85 23.33
N LEU A 153 -1.97 13.21 23.67
CA LEU A 153 -3.23 13.10 22.93
C LEU A 153 -4.05 12.02 23.66
N CYS A 154 -4.53 12.41 24.85
CA CYS A 154 -5.90 12.11 25.23
C CYS A 154 -6.78 13.17 24.57
#